data_AF-A0A8A4TI83-F1
#
_entry.id   AF-A0A8A4TI83-F1
#
_cell.length_a   1.000
_cell.length_b   1.000
_cell.length_c   1.000
_cell.angle_alpha   90.00
_cell.angle_beta   90.00
_cell.angle_gamma   90.00
#
_symmetry.space_group_name_H-M   'P 1'
#
loop_
_entity.id
_entity.type
_entity.pdbx_description
1 polymer ?
#
loop_
_entity_poly.entity_id
_entity_poly.type
_entity_poly.pdbx_seq_one_letter_code
_entity_poly.pdbx_strand_id
1 'polypeptide(L)'
;MQDLYDSLFQRPRPEDVARLILDQHAACLPERVVHNLAVAAQRSLKNPNYHYYSSMSATFHEPKGFANKADLFEVLFPELEPFPRQDESKAPVVGAYLTSAGRVISKEFGKNSFLHDRLDKFQRKAAGLDISKKQYNKRFRFLRRMEAKLERLMRNKELADLVYKGHSGLTTDLLFETFAQDEATACFIAYYVSRCNLRSEFVARPQTRAYDRIAAALFEACTASETANWFAIGHVYPKPAVLARVTDTQKGVLLSRWYQVLETCAGYLKQVWERSSINRRTMIVRRGNDSSTWNLLASAWSRARSHWIALNYAMGTEDILDEMCFGKVLRLMAADLVWYHSAVGNELEGDTPVWASLPLPWEVFEGKARCTRTMVERVCREHDIDPVRKGWVAPRPAHEPVSFTFTPELVHGVAVGHPGLANILKRIGAFSGKHLKNLDLIGLDS
;
A
#
# COMPACT_ATOMS: atom_id res chain seq x y z
N MET A 1 -19.69 8.63 11.99
CA MET A 1 -19.66 7.66 10.86
C MET A 1 -18.82 8.11 9.66
N GLN A 2 -19.15 9.22 8.97
CA GLN A 2 -18.32 9.67 7.82
C GLN A 2 -16.85 9.87 8.20
N ASP A 3 -16.57 10.52 9.34
CA ASP A 3 -15.20 10.72 9.82
C ASP A 3 -14.44 9.41 10.06
N LEU A 4 -15.11 8.37 10.56
CA LEU A 4 -14.50 7.05 10.73
C LEU A 4 -14.19 6.40 9.38
N TYR A 5 -15.07 6.56 8.39
CA TYR A 5 -14.85 6.04 7.05
C TYR A 5 -13.70 6.77 6.34
N ASP A 6 -13.67 8.10 6.41
CA ASP A 6 -12.60 8.91 5.83
C ASP A 6 -11.22 8.57 6.44
N SER A 7 -11.21 8.14 7.71
CA SER A 7 -10.00 7.69 8.41
C SER A 7 -9.33 6.47 7.75
N LEU A 8 -10.09 5.65 7.01
CA LEU A 8 -9.56 4.45 6.32
C LEU A 8 -8.60 4.81 5.18
N PHE A 9 -8.79 5.99 4.58
CA PHE A 9 -7.99 6.51 3.47
C PHE A 9 -6.89 7.47 3.92
N GLN A 10 -6.75 7.63 5.24
CA GLN A 10 -5.75 8.49 5.86
C GLN A 10 -4.78 7.66 6.71
N ARG A 11 -3.81 8.33 7.32
CA ARG A 11 -2.87 7.75 8.30
C ARG A 11 -3.00 8.42 9.67
N PRO A 12 -4.20 8.48 10.25
CA PRO A 12 -4.33 8.99 11.61
C PRO A 12 -3.59 8.03 12.56
N ARG A 13 -3.12 8.57 13.68
CA ARG A 13 -2.56 7.70 14.72
C ARG A 13 -3.73 6.97 15.41
N PRO A 14 -3.54 5.73 15.89
CA PRO A 14 -4.55 5.00 16.65
C PRO A 14 -5.12 5.78 17.83
N GLU A 15 -4.33 6.65 18.45
CA GLU A 15 -4.76 7.56 19.52
C GLU A 15 -5.80 8.57 19.04
N ASP A 16 -5.66 9.06 17.81
CA ASP A 16 -6.56 10.04 17.21
C ASP A 16 -7.88 9.38 16.76
N VAL A 17 -7.80 8.15 16.27
CA VAL A 17 -8.99 7.33 15.98
C VAL A 17 -9.69 6.90 17.26
N ALA A 18 -8.96 6.53 18.30
CA ALA A 18 -9.55 6.21 19.60
C ALA A 18 -10.32 7.39 20.19
N ARG A 19 -9.76 8.61 20.10
CA ARG A 19 -10.48 9.84 20.46
C ARG A 19 -11.73 10.05 19.61
N LEU A 20 -11.62 9.89 18.29
CA LEU A 20 -12.76 10.02 17.38
C LEU A 20 -13.90 9.06 17.73
N ILE A 21 -13.58 7.81 18.06
CA ILE A 21 -14.57 6.81 18.51
C ILE A 21 -15.20 7.24 19.84
N LEU A 22 -14.42 7.71 20.81
CA LEU A 22 -14.98 8.17 22.10
C LEU A 22 -15.94 9.35 21.92
N ASP A 23 -15.55 10.32 21.11
CA ASP A 23 -16.30 11.56 20.95
C ASP A 23 -17.63 11.33 20.22
N GLN A 24 -17.69 10.35 19.30
CA GLN A 24 -18.86 10.13 18.43
C GLN A 24 -19.67 8.86 18.74
N HIS A 25 -19.04 7.86 19.37
CA HIS A 25 -19.57 6.49 19.42
C HIS A 25 -19.41 5.82 20.81
N ALA A 26 -19.01 6.54 21.87
CA ALA A 26 -18.86 5.92 23.19
C ALA A 26 -20.17 5.31 23.74
N ALA A 27 -21.33 5.91 23.42
CA ALA A 27 -22.62 5.50 23.95
C ALA A 27 -23.07 4.10 23.48
N CYS A 28 -22.58 3.62 22.34
CA CYS A 28 -22.92 2.30 21.79
C CYS A 28 -21.90 1.20 22.19
N LEU A 29 -20.87 1.55 22.98
CA LEU A 29 -19.78 0.65 23.31
C LEU A 29 -19.84 0.22 24.79
N PRO A 30 -19.44 -1.03 25.10
CA PRO A 30 -19.30 -1.47 26.48
C PRO A 30 -18.30 -0.62 27.28
N GLU A 31 -18.53 -0.43 28.57
CA GLU A 31 -17.71 0.41 29.45
C GLU A 31 -16.21 0.04 29.43
N ARG A 32 -15.90 -1.27 29.41
CA ARG A 32 -14.52 -1.76 29.28
C ARG A 32 -13.85 -1.29 27.98
N VAL A 33 -14.58 -1.23 26.88
CA VAL A 33 -14.07 -0.76 25.57
C VAL A 33 -13.82 0.74 25.64
N VAL A 34 -14.77 1.49 26.20
CA VAL A 34 -14.64 2.94 26.42
C VAL A 34 -13.42 3.26 27.28
N HIS A 35 -13.18 2.52 28.36
CA HIS A 35 -12.00 2.67 29.21
C HIS A 35 -10.69 2.45 28.42
N ASN A 36 -10.61 1.36 27.66
CA ASN A 36 -9.44 1.04 26.85
C ASN A 36 -9.16 2.09 25.77
N LEU A 37 -10.20 2.61 25.13
CA LEU A 37 -10.10 3.72 24.17
C LEU A 37 -9.63 5.00 24.86
N ALA A 38 -10.13 5.29 26.07
CA ALA A 38 -9.74 6.49 26.83
C ALA A 38 -8.25 6.50 27.12
N VAL A 39 -7.65 5.35 27.47
CA VAL A 39 -6.20 5.22 27.67
C VAL A 39 -5.42 5.60 26.41
N ALA A 40 -5.80 5.09 25.24
CA ALA A 40 -5.14 5.46 23.98
C ALA A 40 -5.36 6.94 23.61
N ALA A 41 -6.58 7.44 23.80
CA ALA A 41 -6.99 8.80 23.45
C ALA A 41 -6.32 9.89 24.32
N GLN A 42 -5.61 9.53 25.40
CA GLN A 42 -4.84 10.48 26.22
C GLN A 42 -3.79 11.23 25.40
N ARG A 43 -3.14 10.57 24.43
CA ARG A 43 -2.11 11.20 23.57
C ARG A 43 -2.64 11.59 22.19
N SER A 44 -3.95 11.72 22.03
CA SER A 44 -4.53 12.27 20.81
C SER A 44 -4.09 13.72 20.59
N LEU A 45 -3.80 14.11 19.34
CA LEU A 45 -3.49 15.51 19.00
C LEU A 45 -4.72 16.42 19.15
N LYS A 46 -5.92 15.83 19.19
CA LYS A 46 -7.17 16.56 19.46
C LYS A 46 -7.46 16.70 20.96
N ASN A 47 -6.65 16.09 21.84
CA ASN A 47 -6.83 16.24 23.27
C ASN A 47 -6.35 17.65 23.70
N PRO A 48 -7.23 18.52 24.24
CA PRO A 48 -6.84 19.87 24.63
C PRO A 48 -5.75 19.90 25.70
N ASN A 49 -5.65 18.85 26.53
CA ASN A 49 -4.65 18.74 27.60
C ASN A 49 -3.33 18.13 27.10
N TYR A 50 -3.21 17.82 25.81
CA TYR A 50 -2.01 17.25 25.20
C TYR A 50 -1.45 18.20 24.13
N HIS A 51 -0.62 19.15 24.56
CA HIS A 51 0.04 20.13 23.70
C HIS A 51 1.27 19.53 23.00
N TYR A 52 1.03 18.58 22.10
CA TYR A 52 2.06 17.90 21.32
C TYR A 52 1.71 17.96 19.82
N TYR A 53 2.70 17.70 18.96
CA TYR A 53 2.49 17.53 17.52
C TYR A 53 3.27 16.32 17.02
N SER A 54 2.87 15.73 15.89
CA SER A 54 3.63 14.65 15.28
C SER A 54 4.43 15.13 14.08
N SER A 55 5.64 14.60 13.90
CA SER A 55 6.44 14.81 12.68
C SER A 55 6.06 13.84 11.55
N MET A 56 5.08 12.95 11.80
CA MET A 56 4.59 11.99 10.83
C MET A 56 3.47 12.59 9.97
N SER A 57 3.46 12.23 8.68
CA SER A 57 2.39 12.63 7.77
C SER A 57 1.11 11.85 8.07
N ALA A 58 0.00 12.57 8.19
CA ALA A 58 -1.34 12.03 8.39
C ALA A 58 -2.01 11.52 7.10
N THR A 59 -1.34 11.64 5.96
CA THR A 59 -1.86 11.21 4.66
C THR A 59 -0.87 10.27 3.96
N PHE A 60 -1.39 9.44 3.06
CA PHE A 60 -0.55 8.67 2.17
C PHE A 60 -0.02 9.54 1.02
N HIS A 61 1.03 9.07 0.36
CA HIS A 61 1.54 9.76 -0.81
C HIS A 61 0.60 9.56 -1.98
N GLU A 62 0.02 10.65 -2.49
CA GLU A 62 -0.83 10.62 -3.67
C GLU A 62 -0.04 10.80 -4.98
N PRO A 63 -0.37 10.04 -6.04
CA PRO A 63 0.19 10.26 -7.36
C PRO A 63 -0.08 11.67 -7.88
N LYS A 64 0.98 12.40 -8.24
CA LYS A 64 0.88 13.77 -8.75
C LYS A 64 0.20 13.80 -10.13
N GLY A 65 -0.94 14.49 -10.21
CA GLY A 65 -1.70 14.73 -11.43
C GLY A 65 -1.09 15.77 -12.37
N PHE A 66 -1.95 16.45 -13.14
CA PHE A 66 -1.56 17.36 -14.21
C PHE A 66 -1.63 18.86 -13.85
N ALA A 67 -1.92 19.22 -12.59
CA ALA A 67 -2.03 20.60 -12.11
C ALA A 67 -0.96 21.54 -12.68
N ASN A 68 0.31 21.14 -12.54
CA ASN A 68 1.48 21.92 -12.99
C ASN A 68 1.70 21.96 -14.52
N LYS A 69 0.70 21.53 -15.29
CA LYS A 69 0.66 21.57 -16.75
C LYS A 69 -0.57 22.29 -17.28
N ALA A 70 -1.54 22.64 -16.44
CA ALA A 70 -2.79 23.27 -16.86
C ALA A 70 -2.55 24.55 -17.70
N ASP A 71 -1.75 25.49 -17.18
CA ASP A 71 -1.43 26.73 -17.90
C ASP A 71 -0.75 26.46 -19.26
N LEU A 72 0.08 25.41 -19.34
CA LEU A 72 0.76 25.06 -20.58
C LEU A 72 -0.18 24.39 -21.60
N PHE A 73 -1.24 23.70 -21.15
CA PHE A 73 -2.31 23.24 -22.04
C PHE A 73 -3.03 24.43 -22.65
N GLU A 74 -3.47 25.38 -21.83
CA GLU A 74 -4.23 26.57 -22.26
C GLU A 74 -3.42 27.43 -23.25
N VAL A 75 -2.12 27.60 -23.01
CA VAL A 75 -1.22 28.32 -23.93
C VAL A 75 -0.99 27.57 -25.25
N LEU A 76 -0.90 26.24 -25.21
CA LEU A 76 -0.59 25.44 -26.40
C LEU A 76 -1.83 25.11 -27.22
N PHE A 77 -3.00 25.01 -26.61
CA PHE A 77 -4.27 24.63 -27.23
C PHE A 77 -5.37 25.64 -26.83
N PRO A 78 -5.24 26.92 -27.20
CA PRO A 78 -6.26 27.93 -26.90
C PRO A 78 -7.62 27.66 -27.56
N GLU A 79 -7.66 26.72 -28.51
CA GLU A 79 -8.88 26.31 -29.21
C GLU A 79 -9.76 25.35 -28.39
N LEU A 80 -9.29 24.87 -27.22
CA LEU A 80 -10.02 23.97 -26.34
C LEU A 80 -10.61 24.70 -25.14
N GLU A 81 -11.63 24.07 -24.56
CA GLU A 81 -12.08 24.40 -23.19
C GLU A 81 -10.90 24.35 -22.20
N PRO A 82 -10.95 25.15 -21.11
CA PRO A 82 -9.92 25.16 -20.08
C PRO A 82 -9.65 23.76 -19.53
N PHE A 83 -8.39 23.51 -19.17
CA PHE A 83 -8.01 22.22 -18.60
C PHE A 83 -8.75 21.98 -17.27
N PRO A 84 -9.41 20.83 -17.06
CA PRO A 84 -10.22 20.59 -15.87
C PRO A 84 -9.32 20.34 -14.63
N ARG A 85 -8.86 21.42 -13.99
CA ARG A 85 -7.93 21.39 -12.85
C ARG A 85 -8.46 20.55 -11.69
N GLN A 86 -9.74 20.64 -11.36
CA GLN A 86 -10.33 19.85 -10.28
C GLN A 86 -10.24 18.33 -10.50
N ASP A 87 -10.11 17.90 -11.75
CA ASP A 87 -10.06 16.49 -12.17
C ASP A 87 -8.71 16.10 -12.78
N GLU A 88 -7.67 16.88 -12.55
CA GLU A 88 -6.32 16.73 -13.10
C GLU A 88 -5.60 15.42 -12.73
N SER A 89 -6.14 14.68 -11.76
CA SER A 89 -5.66 13.36 -11.37
C SER A 89 -6.55 12.23 -11.92
N LYS A 90 -7.76 12.52 -12.42
CA LYS A 90 -8.69 11.52 -12.96
C LYS A 90 -8.27 11.09 -14.36
N ALA A 91 -7.70 9.89 -14.49
CA ALA A 91 -7.14 9.40 -15.74
C ALA A 91 -8.11 9.43 -16.94
N PRO A 92 -9.40 9.04 -16.80
CA PRO A 92 -10.35 9.15 -17.91
C PRO A 92 -10.57 10.59 -18.39
N VAL A 93 -10.68 11.55 -17.45
CA VAL A 93 -10.87 12.98 -17.76
C VAL A 93 -9.65 13.53 -18.48
N VAL A 94 -8.45 13.26 -17.96
CA VAL A 94 -7.20 13.68 -18.60
C VAL A 94 -7.03 13.02 -19.97
N GLY A 95 -7.33 11.72 -20.11
CA GLY A 95 -7.26 11.00 -21.38
C GLY A 95 -8.19 11.57 -22.45
N ALA A 96 -9.43 11.89 -22.07
CA ALA A 96 -10.37 12.57 -22.96
C ALA A 96 -9.84 13.95 -23.41
N TYR A 97 -9.30 14.73 -22.47
CA TYR A 97 -8.70 16.03 -22.79
C TYR A 97 -7.50 15.91 -23.75
N LEU A 98 -6.59 14.95 -23.50
CA LEU A 98 -5.46 14.69 -24.40
C LEU A 98 -5.89 14.25 -25.80
N THR A 99 -6.97 13.47 -25.88
CA THR A 99 -7.57 13.06 -27.16
C THR A 99 -8.11 14.27 -27.92
N SER A 100 -8.85 15.16 -27.24
CA SER A 100 -9.33 16.42 -27.84
C SER A 100 -8.18 17.31 -28.31
N ALA A 101 -7.12 17.45 -27.51
CA ALA A 101 -5.92 18.20 -27.90
C ALA A 101 -5.16 17.56 -29.07
N GLY A 102 -5.17 16.23 -29.16
CA GLY A 102 -4.67 15.50 -30.32
C GLY A 102 -5.42 15.87 -31.60
N ARG A 103 -6.76 15.93 -31.55
CA ARG A 103 -7.60 16.30 -32.70
C ARG A 103 -7.28 17.69 -33.25
N VAL A 104 -6.98 18.67 -32.40
CA VAL A 104 -6.58 20.03 -32.80
C VAL A 104 -5.35 20.06 -33.72
N ILE A 105 -4.48 19.05 -33.62
CA ILE A 105 -3.28 18.94 -34.48
C ILE A 105 -3.30 17.68 -35.33
N SER A 106 -4.46 17.05 -35.51
CA SER A 106 -4.62 15.78 -36.25
C SER A 106 -3.62 14.70 -35.82
N LYS A 107 -3.35 14.63 -34.52
CA LYS A 107 -2.56 13.57 -33.88
C LYS A 107 -3.52 12.60 -33.19
N GLU A 108 -3.45 11.33 -33.56
CA GLU A 108 -4.15 10.26 -32.84
C GLU A 108 -3.45 9.94 -31.50
N PHE A 109 -4.23 9.60 -30.49
CA PHE A 109 -3.71 9.21 -29.18
C PHE A 109 -2.82 7.95 -29.31
N GLY A 110 -1.67 7.92 -28.64
CA GLY A 110 -0.72 6.80 -28.73
C GLY A 110 0.20 6.84 -29.96
N LYS A 111 -0.16 7.54 -31.04
CA LYS A 111 0.69 7.76 -32.22
C LYS A 111 1.79 8.79 -31.94
N ASN A 112 2.90 8.32 -31.36
CA ASN A 112 3.94 9.14 -30.75
C ASN A 112 5.31 9.12 -31.48
N SER A 113 5.39 8.46 -32.64
CA SER A 113 6.59 8.41 -33.48
C SER A 113 6.84 9.73 -34.20
N PHE A 114 8.04 10.30 -34.03
CA PHE A 114 8.45 11.46 -34.81
C PHE A 114 8.66 11.18 -36.30
N LEU A 115 8.89 9.92 -36.64
CA LEU A 115 9.17 9.50 -38.01
C LEU A 115 7.90 9.14 -38.76
N HIS A 116 6.97 8.43 -38.09
CA HIS A 116 5.80 7.85 -38.75
C HIS A 116 4.49 8.60 -38.47
N ASP A 117 4.34 9.18 -37.28
CA ASP A 117 3.05 9.73 -36.83
C ASP A 117 2.98 11.26 -36.93
N ARG A 118 4.13 11.90 -37.14
CA ARG A 118 4.23 13.35 -37.18
C ARG A 118 3.99 13.88 -38.59
N LEU A 119 3.01 14.76 -38.76
CA LEU A 119 2.67 15.32 -40.06
C LEU A 119 3.77 16.22 -40.63
N ASP A 120 4.08 16.03 -41.91
CA ASP A 120 4.96 16.89 -42.70
C ASP A 120 4.26 18.17 -43.21
N LYS A 121 4.92 18.94 -44.08
CA LYS A 121 4.33 20.20 -44.60
C LYS A 121 3.06 19.97 -45.42
N PHE A 122 3.05 18.95 -46.28
CA PHE A 122 1.90 18.66 -47.15
C PHE A 122 0.75 18.07 -46.35
N GLN A 123 1.05 17.15 -45.45
CA GLN A 123 0.09 16.51 -44.57
C GLN A 123 -0.59 17.51 -43.62
N ARG A 124 0.15 18.48 -43.06
CA ARG A 124 -0.45 19.55 -42.24
C ARG A 124 -1.43 20.42 -43.04
N LYS A 125 -1.06 20.79 -44.27
CA LYS A 125 -1.94 21.57 -45.15
C LYS A 125 -3.19 20.78 -45.53
N ALA A 126 -3.04 19.49 -45.85
CA ALA A 126 -4.16 18.60 -46.15
C ALA A 126 -5.10 18.40 -44.94
N ALA A 127 -4.55 18.43 -43.73
CA ALA A 127 -5.31 18.38 -42.48
C ALA A 127 -5.93 19.73 -42.08
N GLY A 128 -5.80 20.78 -42.91
CA GLY A 128 -6.35 22.11 -42.62
C GLY A 128 -5.63 22.88 -41.50
N LEU A 129 -4.40 22.48 -41.15
CA LEU A 129 -3.64 23.08 -40.06
C LEU A 129 -2.82 24.29 -40.55
N ASP A 130 -3.30 25.50 -40.25
CA ASP A 130 -2.57 26.75 -40.51
C ASP A 130 -1.66 27.15 -39.33
N ILE A 131 -0.67 26.29 -39.04
CA ILE A 131 0.33 26.56 -37.99
C ILE A 131 1.75 26.28 -38.47
N SER A 132 2.71 27.02 -37.90
CA SER A 132 4.12 26.83 -38.24
C SER A 132 4.63 25.43 -37.83
N LYS A 133 5.64 24.92 -38.54
CA LYS A 133 6.33 23.66 -38.19
C LYS A 133 6.80 23.66 -36.72
N LYS A 134 7.26 24.80 -36.22
CA LYS A 134 7.75 24.96 -34.84
C LYS A 134 6.63 24.81 -33.82
N GLN A 135 5.48 25.45 -34.05
CA GLN A 135 4.30 25.34 -33.19
C GLN A 135 3.74 23.91 -33.20
N TYR A 136 3.56 23.32 -34.38
CA TYR A 136 3.13 21.93 -34.52
C TYR A 136 4.03 20.96 -33.75
N ASN A 137 5.36 21.06 -33.96
CA ASN A 137 6.32 20.20 -33.25
C ASN A 137 6.32 20.43 -31.74
N LYS A 138 6.02 21.65 -31.26
CA LYS A 138 5.89 21.93 -29.83
C LYS A 138 4.66 21.23 -29.26
N ARG A 139 3.49 21.37 -29.92
CA ARG A 139 2.24 20.69 -29.55
C ARG A 139 2.39 19.16 -29.56
N PHE A 140 2.93 18.59 -30.64
CA PHE A 140 3.17 17.14 -30.77
C PHE A 140 4.07 16.59 -29.66
N ARG A 141 5.22 17.23 -29.40
CA ARG A 141 6.15 16.84 -28.31
C ARG A 141 5.51 16.94 -26.94
N PHE A 142 4.68 17.94 -26.74
CA PHE A 142 3.99 18.13 -25.49
C PHE A 142 2.96 17.02 -25.26
N LEU A 143 2.08 16.74 -26.24
CA LEU A 143 1.11 15.65 -26.13
C LEU A 143 1.75 14.29 -25.89
N ARG A 144 2.79 13.94 -26.65
CA ARG A 144 3.56 12.70 -26.39
C ARG A 144 4.01 12.59 -24.93
N ARG A 145 4.56 13.67 -24.36
CA ARG A 145 5.02 13.67 -22.96
C ARG A 145 3.86 13.60 -21.98
N MET A 146 2.70 14.16 -22.32
CA MET A 146 1.51 14.12 -21.48
C MET A 146 0.84 12.75 -21.51
N GLU A 147 0.80 12.09 -22.67
CA GLU A 147 0.35 10.69 -22.81
C GLU A 147 1.23 9.75 -21.97
N ALA A 148 2.55 9.84 -22.08
CA ALA A 148 3.47 9.07 -21.22
C ALA A 148 3.36 9.44 -19.73
N LYS A 149 2.97 10.69 -19.41
CA LYS A 149 2.67 11.09 -18.02
C LYS A 149 1.36 10.47 -17.54
N LEU A 150 0.36 10.34 -18.40
CA LEU A 150 -0.94 9.75 -18.09
C LEU A 150 -0.79 8.25 -17.80
N GLU A 151 -0.04 7.53 -18.64
CA GLU A 151 0.30 6.12 -18.39
C GLU A 151 0.98 5.92 -17.03
N ARG A 152 1.96 6.79 -16.69
CA ARG A 152 2.62 6.77 -15.39
C ARG A 152 1.68 7.14 -14.24
N LEU A 153 0.74 8.05 -14.45
CA LEU A 153 -0.27 8.40 -13.45
C LEU A 153 -1.18 7.20 -13.14
N MET A 154 -1.68 6.52 -14.19
CA MET A 154 -2.49 5.31 -14.06
C MET A 154 -1.73 4.23 -13.30
N ARG A 155 -0.49 3.95 -13.73
CA ARG A 155 0.40 2.99 -13.06
C ARG A 155 0.63 3.32 -11.59
N ASN A 156 0.91 4.59 -11.29
CA ASN A 156 1.16 5.02 -9.91
C ASN A 156 -0.11 4.95 -9.05
N LYS A 157 -1.31 5.12 -9.63
CA LYS A 157 -2.58 4.94 -8.92
C LYS A 157 -2.82 3.47 -8.57
N GLU A 158 -2.60 2.55 -9.52
CA GLU A 158 -2.69 1.12 -9.24
C GLU A 158 -1.66 0.67 -8.19
N LEU A 159 -0.42 1.15 -8.29
CA LEU A 159 0.59 0.86 -7.26
C LEU A 159 0.20 1.43 -5.89
N ALA A 160 -0.37 2.64 -5.84
CA ALA A 160 -0.85 3.22 -4.59
C ALA A 160 -1.98 2.37 -3.99
N ASP A 161 -2.93 1.92 -4.81
CA ASP A 161 -4.02 1.02 -4.39
C ASP A 161 -3.49 -0.30 -3.83
N LEU A 162 -2.53 -0.94 -4.50
CA LEU A 162 -1.87 -2.15 -3.98
C LEU A 162 -1.17 -1.90 -2.65
N VAL A 163 -0.56 -0.72 -2.46
CA VAL A 163 0.07 -0.34 -1.19
C VAL A 163 -0.97 -0.20 -0.08
N TYR A 164 -2.10 0.46 -0.35
CA TYR A 164 -3.23 0.51 0.58
C TYR A 164 -3.68 -0.90 0.92
N LYS A 165 -3.90 -1.75 -0.08
CA LYS A 165 -4.34 -3.14 0.14
C LYS A 165 -3.34 -3.95 0.98
N GLY A 166 -2.04 -3.72 0.77
CA GLY A 166 -0.96 -4.30 1.57
C GLY A 166 -0.84 -3.78 3.00
N HIS A 167 -1.40 -2.61 3.31
CA HIS A 167 -1.39 -2.01 4.64
C HIS A 167 -2.70 -2.09 5.39
N SER A 168 -3.86 -1.97 4.74
CA SER A 168 -5.16 -1.83 5.40
C SER A 168 -6.16 -2.93 5.03
N GLY A 169 -5.82 -3.82 4.09
CA GLY A 169 -6.81 -4.77 3.56
C GLY A 169 -7.58 -4.20 2.38
N LEU A 170 -8.73 -4.76 2.02
CA LEU A 170 -9.60 -4.28 0.93
C LEU A 170 -10.40 -3.03 1.33
N THR A 171 -9.84 -2.10 2.11
CA THR A 171 -10.54 -0.87 2.54
C THR A 171 -10.97 -0.01 1.35
N THR A 172 -10.17 0.01 0.29
CA THR A 172 -10.47 0.72 -0.97
C THR A 172 -11.68 0.17 -1.71
N ASP A 173 -12.07 -1.06 -1.40
CA ASP A 173 -13.17 -1.77 -2.06
C ASP A 173 -14.41 -1.83 -1.14
N LEU A 174 -14.29 -1.39 0.11
CA LEU A 174 -15.37 -1.34 1.09
C LEU A 174 -16.19 -0.07 0.89
N LEU A 175 -17.46 -0.23 0.50
CA LEU A 175 -18.38 0.89 0.32
C LEU A 175 -18.77 1.53 1.65
N PHE A 176 -19.07 2.84 1.62
CA PHE A 176 -19.51 3.59 2.80
C PHE A 176 -20.75 2.96 3.43
N GLU A 177 -21.74 2.57 2.62
CA GLU A 177 -23.01 2.02 3.09
C GLU A 177 -22.79 0.68 3.82
N THR A 178 -21.86 -0.13 3.33
CA THR A 178 -21.50 -1.41 3.98
C THR A 178 -20.75 -1.16 5.28
N PHE A 179 -19.81 -0.21 5.29
CA PHE A 179 -19.06 0.19 6.48
C PHE A 179 -19.98 0.78 7.56
N ALA A 180 -20.94 1.61 7.17
CA ALA A 180 -21.77 2.38 8.08
C ALA A 180 -22.98 1.64 8.65
N GLN A 181 -23.20 0.39 8.24
CA GLN A 181 -24.35 -0.40 8.65
C GLN A 181 -24.39 -0.72 10.15
N ASP A 182 -23.24 -0.83 10.81
CA ASP A 182 -23.12 -1.17 12.23
C ASP A 182 -21.97 -0.39 12.88
N GLU A 183 -22.27 0.30 13.99
CA GLU A 183 -21.31 1.21 14.63
C GLU A 183 -20.13 0.47 15.29
N ALA A 184 -20.38 -0.66 15.95
CA ALA A 184 -19.31 -1.46 16.56
C ALA A 184 -18.33 -1.95 15.50
N THR A 185 -18.86 -2.42 14.36
CA THR A 185 -18.11 -2.82 13.18
C THR A 185 -17.26 -1.67 12.63
N ALA A 186 -17.85 -0.49 12.45
CA ALA A 186 -17.13 0.69 11.98
C ALA A 186 -16.00 1.11 12.92
N CYS A 187 -16.25 1.08 14.24
CA CYS A 187 -15.25 1.41 15.26
C CYS A 187 -14.08 0.41 15.23
N PHE A 188 -14.37 -0.90 15.14
CA PHE A 188 -13.34 -1.92 15.01
C PHE A 188 -12.49 -1.73 13.75
N ILE A 189 -13.14 -1.57 12.59
CA ILE A 189 -12.44 -1.43 11.31
C ILE A 189 -11.56 -0.18 11.32
N ALA A 190 -12.10 0.98 11.71
CA ALA A 190 -11.35 2.24 11.74
C ALA A 190 -10.12 2.15 12.66
N TYR A 191 -10.30 1.63 13.88
CA TYR A 191 -9.20 1.48 14.83
C TYR A 191 -8.15 0.48 14.31
N TYR A 192 -8.56 -0.71 13.88
CA TYR A 192 -7.65 -1.74 13.39
C TYR A 192 -6.87 -1.28 12.15
N VAL A 193 -7.52 -0.57 11.23
CA VAL A 193 -6.86 -0.01 10.03
C VAL A 193 -5.84 1.05 10.41
N SER A 194 -6.15 1.94 11.37
CA SER A 194 -5.17 2.92 11.86
C SER A 194 -3.90 2.27 12.42
N ARG A 195 -4.04 1.13 13.10
CA ARG A 195 -2.92 0.32 13.60
C ARG A 195 -2.13 -0.33 12.49
N CYS A 196 -2.78 -0.82 11.44
CA CYS A 196 -2.08 -1.39 10.30
C CYS A 196 -1.36 -0.32 9.45
N ASN A 197 -1.81 0.93 9.52
CA ASN A 197 -1.25 2.07 8.78
C ASN A 197 -0.04 2.72 9.46
N LEU A 198 0.33 2.28 10.66
CA LEU A 198 1.55 2.70 11.35
C LEU A 198 2.79 2.39 10.49
N ARG A 199 3.80 3.25 10.61
CA ARG A 199 5.09 3.02 9.95
C ARG A 199 5.87 1.97 10.72
N SER A 200 6.52 1.06 10.00
CA SER A 200 7.35 0.03 10.62
C SER A 200 8.59 0.64 11.28
N GLU A 201 8.90 0.16 12.48
CA GLU A 201 10.12 0.49 13.19
C GLU A 201 11.26 -0.43 12.74
N PHE A 202 12.46 0.09 12.56
CA PHE A 202 13.64 -0.71 12.26
C PHE A 202 14.26 -1.19 13.56
N VAL A 203 13.76 -2.33 14.03
CA VAL A 203 14.21 -3.00 15.25
C VAL A 203 14.70 -4.41 14.91
N ALA A 204 15.67 -4.93 15.68
CA ALA A 204 16.16 -6.30 15.54
C ALA A 204 15.13 -7.36 15.97
N ARG A 205 14.06 -6.94 16.64
CA ARG A 205 13.00 -7.79 17.17
C ARG A 205 11.85 -7.94 16.16
N PRO A 206 10.97 -8.94 16.31
CA PRO A 206 9.77 -9.05 15.51
C PRO A 206 8.95 -7.75 15.54
N GLN A 207 8.41 -7.38 14.38
CA GLN A 207 7.54 -6.21 14.26
C GLN A 207 6.29 -6.34 15.14
N THR A 208 5.90 -5.24 15.76
CA THR A 208 4.65 -5.17 16.53
C THR A 208 3.45 -5.41 15.61
N ARG A 209 2.50 -6.21 16.08
CA ARG A 209 1.29 -6.55 15.34
C ARG A 209 0.24 -5.44 15.48
N ALA A 210 -0.62 -5.35 14.47
CA ALA A 210 -1.71 -4.37 14.48
C ALA A 210 -2.85 -4.75 15.45
N TYR A 211 -3.11 -6.05 15.63
CA TYR A 211 -4.15 -6.55 16.54
C TYR A 211 -3.68 -6.53 17.99
N ASP A 212 -4.13 -5.53 18.75
CA ASP A 212 -3.78 -5.29 20.14
C ASP A 212 -5.00 -5.42 21.07
N ARG A 213 -4.81 -5.15 22.36
CA ARG A 213 -5.89 -5.23 23.36
C ARG A 213 -7.10 -4.32 23.07
N ILE A 214 -6.89 -3.16 22.44
CA ILE A 214 -8.00 -2.25 22.09
C ILE A 214 -8.77 -2.81 20.88
N ALA A 215 -8.06 -3.24 19.83
CA ALA A 215 -8.67 -3.91 18.69
C ALA A 215 -9.42 -5.18 19.12
N ALA A 216 -8.88 -5.94 20.08
CA ALA A 216 -9.55 -7.10 20.66
C ALA A 216 -10.83 -6.73 21.40
N ALA A 217 -10.81 -5.69 22.24
CA ALA A 217 -12.01 -5.23 22.96
C ALA A 217 -13.10 -4.72 21.99
N LEU A 218 -12.72 -4.00 20.93
CA LEU A 218 -13.65 -3.58 19.86
C LEU A 218 -14.19 -4.79 19.07
N PHE A 219 -13.35 -5.80 18.82
CA PHE A 219 -13.77 -7.03 18.16
C PHE A 219 -14.75 -7.83 19.03
N GLU A 220 -14.53 -7.89 20.35
CA GLU A 220 -15.47 -8.48 21.32
C GLU A 220 -16.82 -7.74 21.28
N ALA A 221 -16.82 -6.41 21.20
CA ALA A 221 -18.05 -5.63 21.03
C ALA A 221 -18.79 -5.99 19.71
N CYS A 222 -18.06 -6.21 18.61
CA CYS A 222 -18.67 -6.70 17.37
C CYS A 222 -19.29 -8.09 17.57
N THR A 223 -18.64 -9.00 18.29
CA THR A 223 -19.20 -10.34 18.54
C THR A 223 -20.47 -10.33 19.38
N ALA A 224 -20.66 -9.30 20.21
CA ALA A 224 -21.87 -9.11 21.01
C ALA A 224 -22.98 -8.36 20.27
N SER A 225 -22.69 -7.71 19.14
CA SER A 225 -23.68 -7.02 18.32
C SER A 225 -24.42 -8.01 17.41
N GLU A 226 -25.75 -8.01 17.48
CA GLU A 226 -26.61 -8.80 16.58
C GLU A 226 -26.56 -8.28 15.13
N THR A 227 -26.23 -7.00 14.94
CA THR A 227 -26.16 -6.34 13.63
C THR A 227 -24.76 -6.26 13.05
N ALA A 228 -23.77 -6.90 13.69
CA ALA A 228 -22.38 -6.86 13.26
C ALA A 228 -22.20 -7.24 11.78
N ASN A 229 -21.59 -6.35 11.01
CA ASN A 229 -21.35 -6.59 9.59
C ASN A 229 -20.04 -7.37 9.38
N TRP A 230 -20.11 -8.69 9.51
CA TRP A 230 -18.96 -9.59 9.33
C TRP A 230 -18.33 -9.51 7.94
N PHE A 231 -19.11 -9.15 6.92
CA PHE A 231 -18.59 -8.94 5.58
C PHE A 231 -17.68 -7.71 5.52
N ALA A 232 -18.06 -6.60 6.14
CA ALA A 232 -17.22 -5.41 6.25
C ALA A 232 -15.91 -5.73 7.01
N ILE A 233 -16.00 -6.46 8.13
CA ILE A 233 -14.81 -6.91 8.89
C ILE A 233 -13.92 -7.81 8.01
N GLY A 234 -14.51 -8.68 7.19
CA GLY A 234 -13.80 -9.57 6.27
C GLY A 234 -12.95 -8.86 5.22
N HIS A 235 -13.24 -7.61 4.87
CA HIS A 235 -12.41 -6.82 3.95
C HIS A 235 -11.02 -6.53 4.52
N VAL A 236 -10.93 -6.34 5.84
CA VAL A 236 -9.69 -5.90 6.51
C VAL A 236 -9.06 -6.97 7.40
N TYR A 237 -9.88 -7.87 7.95
CA TYR A 237 -9.47 -8.88 8.92
C TYR A 237 -10.10 -10.26 8.64
N PRO A 238 -9.80 -10.90 7.49
CA PRO A 238 -10.34 -12.21 7.12
C PRO A 238 -9.63 -13.34 7.90
N LYS A 239 -9.87 -13.39 9.21
CA LYS A 239 -9.40 -14.46 10.10
C LYS A 239 -10.47 -15.53 10.26
N PRO A 240 -10.10 -16.76 10.67
CA PRO A 240 -11.06 -17.86 10.82
C PRO A 240 -12.33 -17.48 11.60
N ALA A 241 -12.20 -16.77 12.73
CA ALA A 241 -13.34 -16.33 13.54
C ALA A 241 -14.29 -15.34 12.82
N VAL A 242 -13.78 -14.55 11.88
CA VAL A 242 -14.59 -13.65 11.05
C VAL A 242 -15.19 -14.44 9.91
N LEU A 243 -14.37 -15.20 9.18
CA LEU A 243 -14.79 -15.95 8.01
C LEU A 243 -15.85 -17.01 8.34
N ALA A 244 -15.85 -17.57 9.54
CA ALA A 244 -16.91 -18.46 10.02
C ALA A 244 -18.30 -17.80 10.09
N ARG A 245 -18.37 -16.47 10.09
CA ARG A 245 -19.62 -15.67 10.16
C ARG A 245 -19.96 -14.95 8.85
N VAL A 246 -19.08 -15.06 7.85
CA VAL A 246 -19.31 -14.51 6.51
C VAL A 246 -20.00 -15.58 5.67
N THR A 247 -20.99 -15.21 4.86
CA THR A 247 -21.70 -16.18 4.00
C THR A 247 -20.78 -16.69 2.89
N ASP A 248 -21.07 -17.87 2.33
CA ASP A 248 -20.20 -18.44 1.28
C ASP A 248 -20.16 -17.57 0.02
N THR A 249 -21.28 -16.93 -0.35
CA THR A 249 -21.30 -15.93 -1.43
C THR A 249 -20.34 -14.79 -1.16
N GLN A 250 -20.35 -14.25 0.06
CA GLN A 250 -19.46 -13.16 0.47
C GLN A 250 -17.99 -13.61 0.53
N LYS A 251 -17.71 -14.85 1.00
CA LYS A 251 -16.36 -15.44 0.95
C LYS A 251 -15.88 -15.54 -0.50
N GLY A 252 -16.73 -15.97 -1.43
CA GLY A 252 -16.42 -16.02 -2.87
C GLY A 252 -16.06 -14.65 -3.44
N VAL A 253 -16.79 -13.59 -3.06
CA VAL A 253 -16.46 -12.21 -3.45
C VAL A 253 -15.07 -11.81 -2.90
N LEU A 254 -14.82 -12.02 -1.61
CA LEU A 254 -13.52 -11.70 -1.00
C LEU A 254 -12.38 -12.50 -1.63
N LEU A 255 -12.60 -13.78 -1.93
CA LEU A 255 -11.62 -14.67 -2.55
C LEU A 255 -11.21 -14.15 -3.93
N SER A 256 -12.19 -13.81 -4.76
CA SER A 256 -11.98 -13.24 -6.10
C SER A 256 -11.21 -11.91 -6.03
N ARG A 257 -11.58 -11.02 -5.10
CA ARG A 257 -10.86 -9.75 -4.89
C ARG A 257 -9.41 -9.97 -4.50
N TRP A 258 -9.14 -10.84 -3.52
CA TRP A 258 -7.76 -11.14 -3.11
C TRP A 258 -6.95 -11.84 -4.21
N TYR A 259 -7.59 -12.68 -5.02
CA TYR A 259 -6.94 -13.28 -6.19
C TYR A 259 -6.57 -12.23 -7.24
N GLN A 260 -7.47 -11.29 -7.56
CA GLN A 260 -7.18 -10.18 -8.47
C GLN A 260 -6.00 -9.32 -7.99
N VAL A 261 -5.92 -9.09 -6.67
CA VAL A 261 -4.77 -8.38 -6.06
C VAL A 261 -3.48 -9.15 -6.24
N LEU A 262 -3.50 -10.48 -6.06
CA LEU A 262 -2.33 -11.33 -6.31
C LEU A 262 -1.86 -11.25 -7.76
N GLU A 263 -2.78 -11.41 -8.71
CA GLU A 263 -2.47 -11.36 -10.15
C GLU A 263 -1.86 -10.01 -10.54
N THR A 264 -2.50 -8.91 -10.14
CA THR A 264 -2.00 -7.54 -10.39
C THR A 264 -0.62 -7.34 -9.76
N CYS A 265 -0.44 -7.79 -8.51
CA CYS A 265 0.82 -7.68 -7.80
C CYS A 265 1.93 -8.51 -8.46
N ALA A 266 1.64 -9.72 -8.94
CA ALA A 266 2.59 -10.56 -9.67
C ALA A 266 3.12 -9.86 -10.93
N GLY A 267 2.23 -9.25 -11.72
CA GLY A 267 2.61 -8.49 -12.91
C GLY A 267 3.57 -7.33 -12.59
N TYR A 268 3.30 -6.57 -11.53
CA TYR A 268 4.19 -5.50 -11.08
C TYR A 268 5.51 -6.01 -10.49
N LEU A 269 5.48 -7.09 -9.72
CA LEU A 269 6.69 -7.72 -9.18
C LEU A 269 7.62 -8.17 -10.30
N LYS A 270 7.08 -8.80 -11.35
CA LYS A 270 7.84 -9.18 -12.54
C LYS A 270 8.51 -7.98 -13.21
N GLN A 271 7.76 -6.90 -13.44
CA GLN A 271 8.33 -5.68 -14.04
C GLN A 271 9.47 -5.08 -13.21
N VAL A 272 9.33 -5.09 -11.88
CA VAL A 272 10.39 -4.60 -10.97
C VAL A 272 11.58 -5.56 -10.95
N TRP A 273 11.33 -6.86 -10.98
CA TRP A 273 12.35 -7.90 -11.06
C TRP A 273 13.20 -7.77 -12.32
N GLU A 274 12.56 -7.70 -13.50
CA GLU A 274 13.24 -7.64 -14.80
C GLU A 274 14.12 -6.39 -14.98
N ARG A 275 13.75 -5.28 -14.33
CA ARG A 275 14.52 -4.03 -14.37
C ARG A 275 15.53 -3.88 -13.24
N SER A 276 15.56 -4.80 -12.26
CA SER A 276 16.40 -4.71 -11.08
C SER A 276 17.39 -5.87 -11.00
N SER A 277 18.61 -5.61 -10.54
CA SER A 277 19.62 -6.63 -10.28
C SER A 277 19.44 -7.29 -8.89
N ILE A 278 18.23 -7.77 -8.59
CA ILE A 278 17.93 -8.39 -7.28
C ILE A 278 18.59 -9.77 -7.20
N ASN A 279 19.40 -9.99 -6.16
CA ASN A 279 19.92 -11.31 -5.88
C ASN A 279 18.91 -12.13 -5.07
N ARG A 280 18.29 -13.11 -5.73
CA ARG A 280 17.29 -14.00 -5.15
C ARG A 280 17.73 -14.71 -3.87
N ARG A 281 19.01 -15.12 -3.81
CA ARG A 281 19.55 -15.96 -2.72
C ARG A 281 19.87 -15.17 -1.47
N THR A 282 20.08 -13.87 -1.59
CA THR A 282 20.47 -13.02 -0.45
C THR A 282 19.40 -12.01 -0.08
N MET A 283 18.60 -11.54 -1.04
CA MET A 283 17.60 -10.49 -0.85
C MET A 283 18.17 -9.22 -0.19
N ILE A 284 19.45 -8.92 -0.44
CA ILE A 284 20.14 -7.74 0.09
C ILE A 284 20.10 -6.63 -0.95
N VAL A 285 19.70 -5.42 -0.54
CA VAL A 285 19.68 -4.23 -1.40
C VAL A 285 21.07 -3.94 -1.96
N ARG A 286 21.15 -3.75 -3.27
CA ARG A 286 22.34 -3.30 -3.99
C ARG A 286 22.03 -2.09 -4.87
N ARG A 287 23.08 -1.39 -5.31
CA ARG A 287 22.95 -0.30 -6.28
C ARG A 287 22.21 -0.80 -7.53
N GLY A 288 21.19 -0.05 -7.94
CA GLY A 288 20.32 -0.40 -9.07
C GLY A 288 19.07 -1.20 -8.68
N ASN A 289 18.91 -1.61 -7.42
CA ASN A 289 17.65 -2.18 -6.95
C ASN A 289 16.61 -1.09 -6.68
N ASP A 290 15.39 -1.29 -7.17
CA ASP A 290 14.23 -0.51 -6.76
C ASP A 290 13.58 -1.13 -5.52
N SER A 291 14.30 -1.06 -4.39
CA SER A 291 13.87 -1.69 -3.13
C SER A 291 12.61 -1.07 -2.55
N SER A 292 12.35 0.22 -2.83
CA SER A 292 11.15 0.91 -2.41
C SER A 292 9.91 0.30 -3.06
N THR A 293 9.86 0.22 -4.39
CA THR A 293 8.70 -0.39 -5.07
C THR A 293 8.62 -1.89 -4.80
N TRP A 294 9.75 -2.60 -4.77
CA TRP A 294 9.77 -4.03 -4.45
C TRP A 294 9.17 -4.33 -3.06
N ASN A 295 9.62 -3.64 -2.00
CA ASN A 295 9.16 -3.92 -0.64
C ASN A 295 7.68 -3.56 -0.42
N LEU A 296 7.19 -2.54 -1.11
CA LEU A 296 5.77 -2.19 -1.14
C LEU A 296 4.94 -3.32 -1.75
N LEU A 297 5.34 -3.81 -2.93
CA LEU A 297 4.68 -4.93 -3.60
C LEU A 297 4.78 -6.24 -2.81
N ALA A 298 5.95 -6.57 -2.26
CA ALA A 298 6.14 -7.75 -1.43
C ALA A 298 5.20 -7.77 -0.20
N SER A 299 4.89 -6.58 0.34
CA SER A 299 3.94 -6.44 1.45
C SER A 299 2.50 -6.67 1.01
N ALA A 300 2.10 -6.09 -0.13
CA ALA A 300 0.79 -6.32 -0.75
C ALA A 300 0.58 -7.79 -1.08
N TRP A 301 1.58 -8.41 -1.73
CA TRP A 301 1.64 -9.83 -2.02
C TRP A 301 1.45 -10.69 -0.78
N SER A 302 2.27 -10.48 0.24
CA SER A 302 2.27 -11.30 1.46
C SER A 302 0.91 -11.27 2.16
N ARG A 303 0.26 -10.10 2.17
CA ARG A 303 -1.06 -9.94 2.75
C ARG A 303 -2.14 -10.60 1.90
N ALA A 304 -2.19 -10.30 0.61
CA ALA A 304 -3.18 -10.85 -0.31
C ALA A 304 -3.13 -12.38 -0.31
N ARG A 305 -1.91 -12.93 -0.35
CA ARG A 305 -1.66 -14.37 -0.27
C ARG A 305 -2.16 -14.96 1.05
N SER A 306 -1.84 -14.33 2.17
CA SER A 306 -2.29 -14.83 3.48
C SER A 306 -3.82 -14.84 3.59
N HIS A 307 -4.50 -13.85 3.03
CA HIS A 307 -5.96 -13.75 3.07
C HIS A 307 -6.63 -14.71 2.08
N TRP A 308 -6.05 -14.87 0.88
CA TRP A 308 -6.49 -15.86 -0.09
C TRP A 308 -6.40 -17.30 0.46
N ILE A 309 -5.30 -17.65 1.13
CA ILE A 309 -5.18 -18.95 1.82
C ILE A 309 -6.24 -19.08 2.92
N ALA A 310 -6.45 -18.04 3.75
CA ALA A 310 -7.45 -18.06 4.82
C ALA A 310 -8.88 -18.28 4.29
N LEU A 311 -9.22 -17.68 3.14
CA LEU A 311 -10.53 -17.86 2.51
C LEU A 311 -10.72 -19.27 1.96
N ASN A 312 -9.70 -19.85 1.30
CA ASN A 312 -9.79 -21.24 0.83
C ASN A 312 -10.01 -22.22 1.98
N TYR A 313 -9.29 -22.06 3.10
CA TYR A 313 -9.53 -22.85 4.32
C TYR A 313 -10.92 -22.63 4.91
N ALA A 314 -11.43 -21.40 4.93
CA ALA A 314 -12.78 -21.12 5.43
C ALA A 314 -13.92 -21.60 4.51
N MET A 315 -13.59 -21.97 3.27
CA MET A 315 -14.51 -22.50 2.27
C MET A 315 -14.38 -24.03 2.10
N GLY A 316 -13.40 -24.67 2.76
CA GLY A 316 -13.12 -26.10 2.55
C GLY A 316 -12.57 -26.41 1.16
N THR A 317 -11.95 -25.43 0.50
CA THR A 317 -11.40 -25.56 -0.87
C THR A 317 -9.88 -25.62 -0.84
N GLU A 318 -9.29 -26.24 0.17
CA GLU A 318 -7.83 -26.20 0.33
C GLU A 318 -7.10 -27.00 -0.76
N ASP A 319 -7.79 -27.94 -1.42
CA ASP A 319 -7.29 -28.72 -2.56
C ASP A 319 -6.82 -27.83 -3.72
N ILE A 320 -7.31 -26.58 -3.81
CA ILE A 320 -6.77 -25.61 -4.80
C ILE A 320 -5.28 -25.35 -4.60
N LEU A 321 -4.77 -25.49 -3.37
CA LEU A 321 -3.35 -25.33 -3.07
C LEU A 321 -2.52 -26.49 -3.60
N ASP A 322 -3.13 -27.65 -3.84
CA ASP A 322 -2.44 -28.80 -4.44
C ASP A 322 -2.19 -28.55 -5.94
N GLU A 323 -3.04 -27.75 -6.59
CA GLU A 323 -2.82 -27.25 -7.95
C GLU A 323 -1.95 -25.98 -7.97
N MET A 324 -2.19 -25.05 -7.03
CA MET A 324 -1.60 -23.72 -7.03
C MET A 324 -1.38 -23.18 -5.61
N CYS A 325 -0.22 -23.48 -5.04
CA CYS A 325 0.26 -22.89 -3.79
C CYS A 325 1.31 -21.82 -4.09
N PHE A 326 0.86 -20.58 -4.27
CA PHE A 326 1.78 -19.47 -4.54
C PHE A 326 2.88 -19.33 -3.47
N GLY A 327 4.12 -19.11 -3.87
CA GLY A 327 5.21 -18.77 -2.95
C GLY A 327 5.01 -17.43 -2.24
N LYS A 328 5.73 -17.18 -1.14
CA LYS A 328 5.86 -15.83 -0.56
C LYS A 328 6.72 -14.97 -1.47
N VAL A 329 6.74 -13.65 -1.25
CA VAL A 329 7.71 -12.72 -1.87
C VAL A 329 8.39 -12.00 -0.73
N LEU A 330 9.71 -12.13 -0.64
CA LEU A 330 10.46 -11.53 0.45
C LEU A 330 10.81 -10.08 0.17
N ARG A 331 10.90 -9.28 1.23
CA ARG A 331 11.40 -7.92 1.16
C ARG A 331 12.91 -7.95 0.96
N LEU A 332 13.43 -6.94 0.28
CA LEU A 332 14.86 -6.65 0.29
C LEU A 332 15.25 -6.04 1.63
N MET A 333 16.29 -6.60 2.23
CA MET A 333 16.92 -6.09 3.44
C MET A 333 18.00 -5.08 3.10
N ALA A 334 18.02 -3.95 3.81
CA ALA A 334 19.08 -2.97 3.68
C ALA A 334 20.41 -3.57 4.17
N ALA A 335 21.51 -3.31 3.47
CA ALA A 335 22.79 -3.98 3.72
C ALA A 335 23.37 -3.64 5.11
N ASP A 336 23.16 -2.42 5.57
CA ASP A 336 23.48 -1.95 6.93
C ASP A 336 22.66 -2.67 8.00
N LEU A 337 21.38 -2.91 7.75
CA LEU A 337 20.52 -3.69 8.65
C LEU A 337 20.99 -5.15 8.73
N VAL A 338 21.37 -5.77 7.61
CA VAL A 338 21.94 -7.12 7.60
C VAL A 338 23.22 -7.18 8.43
N TRP A 339 24.13 -6.21 8.23
CA TRP A 339 25.36 -6.11 9.02
C TRP A 339 25.06 -5.98 10.52
N TYR A 340 24.09 -5.14 10.90
CA TYR A 340 23.66 -4.99 12.28
C TYR A 340 23.11 -6.30 12.86
N HIS A 341 22.24 -7.02 12.12
CA HIS A 341 21.73 -8.32 12.54
C HIS A 341 22.85 -9.33 12.77
N SER A 342 23.80 -9.43 11.82
CA SER A 342 24.95 -10.32 11.96
C SER A 342 25.83 -9.95 13.16
N ALA A 343 26.01 -8.65 13.44
CA ALA A 343 26.79 -8.18 14.58
C ALA A 343 26.16 -8.54 15.94
N VAL A 344 24.84 -8.69 16.01
CA VAL A 344 24.13 -9.15 17.21
C VAL A 344 23.83 -10.65 17.21
N GLY A 345 24.46 -11.42 16.31
CA GLY A 345 24.36 -12.88 16.25
C GLY A 345 23.11 -13.42 15.54
N ASN A 346 22.38 -12.59 14.79
CA ASN A 346 21.23 -13.02 14.01
C ASN A 346 21.63 -13.38 12.57
N GLU A 347 21.04 -14.45 12.03
CA GLU A 347 21.17 -14.83 10.63
C GLU A 347 20.18 -14.07 9.73
N LEU A 348 20.31 -14.27 8.41
CA LEU A 348 19.33 -13.80 7.43
C LEU A 348 17.94 -14.38 7.72
N GLU A 349 16.90 -13.73 7.19
CA GLU A 349 15.52 -14.20 7.35
C GLU A 349 15.39 -15.65 6.84
N GLY A 350 14.99 -16.57 7.73
CA GLY A 350 14.96 -18.01 7.44
C GLY A 350 14.10 -18.41 6.24
N ASP A 351 13.12 -17.59 5.84
CA ASP A 351 12.30 -17.85 4.64
C ASP A 351 13.08 -17.63 3.31
N THR A 352 14.27 -17.02 3.34
CA THR A 352 15.12 -16.71 2.16
C THR A 352 15.48 -17.95 1.32
N PRO A 353 16.03 -19.03 1.89
CA PRO A 353 16.31 -20.24 1.12
C PRO A 353 15.06 -20.86 0.47
N VAL A 354 13.92 -20.88 1.18
CA VAL A 354 12.65 -21.39 0.61
C VAL A 354 12.19 -20.54 -0.58
N TRP A 355 12.22 -19.21 -0.44
CA TRP A 355 11.94 -18.29 -1.54
C TRP A 355 12.86 -18.49 -2.74
N ALA A 356 14.16 -18.74 -2.50
CA ALA A 356 15.13 -18.94 -3.55
C ALA A 356 14.91 -20.24 -4.35
N SER A 357 14.32 -21.26 -3.70
CA SER A 357 14.14 -22.60 -4.24
C SER A 357 12.79 -22.84 -4.92
N LEU A 358 11.75 -22.05 -4.62
CA LEU A 358 10.42 -22.20 -5.24
C LEU A 358 10.33 -21.51 -6.62
N PRO A 359 9.31 -21.76 -7.45
CA PRO A 359 9.02 -20.92 -8.61
C PRO A 359 8.66 -19.48 -8.21
N LEU A 360 8.95 -18.51 -9.08
CA LEU A 360 8.54 -17.13 -8.84
C LEU A 360 7.03 -17.00 -9.07
N PRO A 361 6.31 -16.17 -8.29
CA PRO A 361 4.85 -16.21 -8.36
C PRO A 361 4.25 -15.79 -9.70
N TRP A 362 4.90 -14.88 -10.43
CA TRP A 362 4.48 -14.53 -11.79
C TRP A 362 4.73 -15.65 -12.80
N GLU A 363 5.70 -16.54 -12.58
CA GLU A 363 5.89 -17.73 -13.42
C GLU A 363 4.75 -18.72 -13.22
N VAL A 364 4.23 -18.82 -11.98
CA VAL A 364 3.06 -19.64 -11.65
C VAL A 364 1.80 -19.07 -12.29
N PHE A 365 1.54 -17.76 -12.14
CA PHE A 365 0.41 -17.10 -12.79
C PHE A 365 0.44 -17.20 -14.32
N GLU A 366 1.62 -17.09 -14.94
CA GLU A 366 1.78 -17.21 -16.39
C GLU A 366 1.74 -18.66 -16.89
N GLY A 367 1.56 -19.65 -16.00
CA GLY A 367 1.56 -21.08 -16.36
C GLY A 367 2.93 -21.61 -16.81
N LYS A 368 4.01 -20.86 -16.58
CA LYS A 368 5.39 -21.23 -16.95
C LYS A 368 6.03 -22.19 -15.96
N ALA A 369 5.54 -22.21 -14.72
CA ALA A 369 5.98 -23.12 -13.69
C ALA A 369 4.78 -23.58 -12.85
N ARG A 370 4.87 -24.78 -12.27
CA ARG A 370 3.90 -25.28 -11.28
C ARG A 370 4.46 -25.12 -9.89
N CYS A 371 3.64 -24.65 -8.95
CA CYS A 371 3.99 -24.57 -7.54
C CYS A 371 2.84 -25.15 -6.73
N THR A 372 3.01 -26.36 -6.21
CA THR A 372 1.98 -27.11 -5.47
C THR A 372 2.25 -27.06 -3.97
N ARG A 373 1.24 -27.33 -3.14
CA ARG A 373 1.39 -27.46 -1.68
C ARG A 373 2.53 -28.41 -1.33
N THR A 374 2.54 -29.61 -1.90
CA THR A 374 3.58 -30.62 -1.68
C THR A 374 4.98 -30.11 -2.01
N MET A 375 5.13 -29.34 -3.08
CA MET A 375 6.41 -28.71 -3.43
C MET A 375 6.84 -27.72 -2.36
N VAL A 376 5.93 -26.84 -1.91
CA VAL A 376 6.21 -25.85 -0.87
C VAL A 376 6.59 -26.53 0.44
N GLU A 377 5.85 -27.54 0.88
CA GLU A 377 6.16 -28.29 2.10
C GLU A 377 7.51 -28.99 2.02
N ARG A 378 7.83 -29.62 0.90
CA ARG A 378 9.13 -30.28 0.69
C ARG A 378 10.28 -29.28 0.85
N VAL A 379 10.22 -28.16 0.14
CA VAL A 379 11.26 -27.12 0.20
C VAL A 379 11.34 -26.48 1.59
N CYS A 380 10.21 -26.30 2.29
CA CYS A 380 10.24 -25.83 3.68
C CYS A 380 10.96 -26.83 4.60
N ARG A 381 10.69 -28.14 4.47
CA ARG A 381 11.35 -29.19 5.27
C ARG A 381 12.86 -29.28 4.96
N GLU A 382 13.27 -29.11 3.70
CA GLU A 382 14.69 -29.07 3.30
C GLU A 382 15.48 -27.92 3.97
N HIS A 383 14.80 -26.92 4.52
CA HIS A 383 15.38 -25.77 5.19
C HIS A 383 14.92 -25.60 6.64
N ASP A 384 14.45 -26.69 7.28
CA ASP A 384 14.01 -26.71 8.69
C ASP A 384 12.92 -25.67 9.03
N ILE A 385 12.07 -25.37 8.05
CA ILE A 385 10.93 -24.47 8.20
C ILE A 385 9.63 -25.26 8.31
N ASP A 386 8.87 -24.97 9.37
CA ASP A 386 7.48 -25.40 9.48
C ASP A 386 6.58 -24.60 8.51
N PRO A 387 6.03 -25.25 7.45
CA PRO A 387 5.26 -24.56 6.41
C PRO A 387 3.91 -24.04 6.93
N VAL A 388 3.32 -24.64 7.97
CA VAL A 388 2.05 -24.20 8.56
C VAL A 388 2.30 -23.02 9.48
N ARG A 389 3.24 -23.15 10.44
CA ARG A 389 3.56 -22.09 11.40
C ARG A 389 4.03 -20.81 10.72
N LYS A 390 4.81 -20.91 9.64
CA LYS A 390 5.26 -19.75 8.86
C LYS A 390 4.21 -19.21 7.88
N GLY A 391 3.09 -19.90 7.70
CA GLY A 391 2.01 -19.51 6.79
C GLY A 391 2.36 -19.70 5.31
N TRP A 392 3.15 -20.71 4.99
CA TRP A 392 3.44 -21.12 3.61
C TRP A 392 2.28 -21.91 3.01
N VAL A 393 1.65 -22.83 3.73
CA VAL A 393 0.58 -23.67 3.14
C VAL A 393 -0.77 -23.53 3.81
N ALA A 394 -0.82 -22.85 4.96
CA ALA A 394 -2.02 -22.71 5.77
C ALA A 394 -2.11 -21.30 6.38
N PRO A 395 -3.29 -20.88 6.86
CA PRO A 395 -3.42 -19.66 7.64
C PRO A 395 -2.55 -19.75 8.89
N ARG A 396 -1.85 -18.67 9.22
CA ARG A 396 -1.09 -18.63 10.47
C ARG A 396 -2.03 -18.83 11.66
N PRO A 397 -1.61 -19.58 12.70
CA PRO A 397 -2.36 -19.70 13.92
C PRO A 397 -2.76 -18.34 14.49
N ALA A 398 -3.92 -18.29 15.13
CA ALA A 398 -4.33 -17.10 15.85
C ALA A 398 -3.28 -16.74 16.91
N HIS A 399 -3.11 -15.44 17.12
CA HIS A 399 -2.19 -14.93 18.13
C HIS A 399 -2.97 -14.13 19.15
N GLU A 400 -2.49 -14.17 20.38
CA GLU A 400 -3.03 -13.30 21.42
C GLU A 400 -2.83 -11.81 21.06
N PRO A 401 -3.78 -10.96 21.47
CA PRO A 401 -3.66 -9.51 21.28
C PRO A 401 -2.39 -8.99 21.97
N VAL A 402 -1.60 -8.20 21.24
CA VAL A 402 -0.43 -7.54 21.85
C VAL A 402 -0.86 -6.39 22.77
N SER A 403 0.00 -6.00 23.70
CA SER A 403 -0.25 -4.80 24.51
C SER A 403 -0.30 -3.54 23.63
N PHE A 404 -1.16 -2.60 24.00
CA PHE A 404 -1.18 -1.27 23.38
C PHE A 404 0.10 -0.51 23.75
N THR A 405 0.69 0.15 22.76
CA THR A 405 1.79 1.09 22.93
C THR A 405 1.51 2.34 22.12
N PHE A 406 1.88 3.50 22.66
CA PHE A 406 1.74 4.75 21.94
C PHE A 406 2.61 4.76 20.68
N THR A 407 2.10 5.45 19.66
CA THR A 407 2.77 5.63 18.40
C THR A 407 4.06 6.43 18.60
N PRO A 408 5.23 5.89 18.26
CA PRO A 408 6.49 6.60 18.39
C PRO A 408 6.66 7.63 17.26
N GLU A 409 7.51 8.63 17.49
CA GLU A 409 8.02 9.46 16.39
C GLU A 409 9.12 8.71 15.65
N LEU A 410 9.12 8.80 14.31
CA LEU A 410 10.03 8.01 13.49
C LEU A 410 10.83 8.87 12.50
N VAL A 411 12.12 8.54 12.37
CA VAL A 411 13.03 9.05 11.34
C VAL A 411 13.58 7.86 10.57
N HIS A 412 13.12 7.68 9.32
CA HIS A 412 13.51 6.54 8.47
C HIS A 412 13.42 5.17 9.18
N GLY A 413 12.38 4.96 9.99
CA GLY A 413 12.15 3.72 10.74
C GLY A 413 12.78 3.68 12.14
N VAL A 414 13.66 4.61 12.48
CA VAL A 414 14.26 4.69 13.82
C VAL A 414 13.35 5.50 14.75
N ALA A 415 13.00 4.93 15.90
CA ALA A 415 12.21 5.59 16.94
C ALA A 415 13.00 6.75 17.57
N VAL A 416 12.35 7.90 17.71
CA VAL A 416 12.90 9.13 18.29
C VAL A 416 11.95 9.62 19.37
N GLY A 417 12.49 10.06 20.51
CA GLY A 417 11.67 10.44 21.66
C GLY A 417 10.89 11.75 21.53
N HIS A 418 11.16 12.58 20.52
CA HIS A 418 10.59 13.92 20.38
C HIS A 418 10.40 14.35 18.91
N PRO A 419 9.29 15.02 18.53
CA PRO A 419 8.94 15.32 17.14
C PRO A 419 9.81 16.45 16.58
N GLY A 420 10.21 17.39 17.44
CA GLY A 420 11.17 18.44 17.08
C GLY A 420 12.54 17.87 16.71
N LEU A 421 13.02 16.89 17.49
CA LEU A 421 14.26 16.18 17.18
C LEU A 421 14.11 15.37 15.90
N ALA A 422 12.98 14.67 15.72
CA ALA A 422 12.69 13.91 14.50
C ALA A 422 12.72 14.81 13.25
N ASN A 423 12.18 16.03 13.32
CA ASN A 423 12.22 17.01 12.23
C ASN A 423 13.64 17.47 11.90
N ILE A 424 14.47 17.75 12.91
CA ILE A 424 15.87 18.12 12.73
C ILE A 424 16.63 16.98 12.06
N LEU A 425 16.52 15.76 12.60
CA LEU A 425 17.17 14.56 12.07
C LEU A 425 16.78 14.28 10.61
N LYS A 426 15.48 14.42 10.26
CA LYS A 426 15.01 14.31 8.87
C LYS A 426 15.65 15.37 7.97
N ARG A 427 15.75 16.63 8.44
CA ARG A 427 16.29 17.76 7.66
C ARG A 427 17.76 17.57 7.32
N ILE A 428 18.56 17.13 8.29
CA ILE A 428 19.99 16.85 8.10
C ILE A 428 20.24 15.53 7.36
N GLY A 429 19.21 14.71 7.13
CA GLY A 429 19.31 13.45 6.41
C GLY A 429 19.80 12.28 7.25
N ALA A 430 19.71 12.36 8.59
CA ALA A 430 20.07 11.27 9.48
C ALA A 430 19.26 10.00 9.15
N PHE A 431 19.90 8.84 9.21
CA PHE A 431 19.31 7.51 8.91
C PHE A 431 18.77 7.34 7.48
N SER A 432 19.01 8.31 6.57
CA SER A 432 18.51 8.23 5.19
C SER A 432 19.39 7.41 4.23
N GLY A 433 20.53 6.91 4.73
CA GLY A 433 21.58 6.29 3.91
C GLY A 433 22.35 7.29 3.03
N LYS A 434 22.10 8.60 3.18
CA LYS A 434 22.83 9.68 2.50
C LYS A 434 23.79 10.35 3.48
N HIS A 435 24.82 11.03 2.95
CA HIS A 435 25.66 11.90 3.76
C HIS A 435 24.81 12.94 4.49
N LEU A 436 25.16 13.21 5.75
CA LEU A 436 24.54 14.27 6.52
C LEU A 436 24.76 15.60 5.79
N LYS A 437 23.69 16.38 5.64
CA LYS A 437 23.78 17.73 5.08
C LYS A 437 24.43 18.64 6.13
N ASN A 438 25.34 19.51 5.69
CA ASN A 438 26.18 20.43 6.46
C ASN A 438 25.70 20.69 7.90
N LEU A 439 26.54 20.31 8.87
CA LEU A 439 26.34 20.56 10.30
C LEU A 439 26.66 22.02 10.71
N ASP A 440 27.18 22.85 9.79
CA ASP A 440 27.62 24.23 10.02
C ASP A 440 26.51 25.24 10.40
N LEU A 441 25.27 24.77 10.62
CA LEU A 441 24.12 25.60 10.99
C LEU A 441 23.60 25.36 12.41
N ILE A 442 24.31 24.57 13.22
CA ILE A 442 24.09 24.55 14.67
C ILE A 442 25.31 25.25 15.27
N GLY A 443 25.17 26.56 15.54
CA GLY A 443 26.19 27.38 16.19
C GLY A 443 26.50 26.86 17.60
N LEU A 444 27.32 25.83 17.66
CA LEU A 444 28.09 25.44 18.83
C LEU A 444 29.54 25.68 18.42
N ASP A 445 29.95 26.94 18.47
CA ASP A 445 31.36 27.27 18.58
C ASP A 445 31.85 26.70 19.92
N SER A 446 32.97 26.01 19.82
CA SER A 446 33.78 25.39 20.88
C SER A 446 34.05 26.30 22.07
#